data_AF-A0A1E3Y9P7-F1
#
_entry.id   AF-A0A1E3Y9P7-F1
#
_cell.length_a   1.000
_cell.length_b   1.000
_cell.length_c   1.000
_cell.angle_alpha   90.00
_cell.angle_beta   90.00
_cell.angle_gamma   90.00
#
_symmetry.space_group_name_H-M   'P 1'
#
loop_
_entity.id
_entity.type
_entity.pdbx_description
1 polymer ?
#
loop_
_entity_poly.entity_id
_entity_poly.type
_entity_poly.pdbx_seq_one_letter_code
_entity_poly.pdbx_strand_id
1 'polypeptide(L)'
;MTAAATDDRRRSPRIELLSQIHGHTVSLDLPVRVVQISLGGMAIETTVPFPVGAVHAFRLTLGDDSTTELTGRVMHCRNAAPAGATPIFTTGVQFVDNEAEEPSGAVGDLINRVHKA
;
A
#
# COMPACT_ATOMS: atom_id res chain seq x y z
N MET A 1 33.70 -26.83 -37.28
CA MET A 1 34.35 -27.10 -35.98
C MET A 1 33.79 -26.11 -34.98
N THR A 2 33.21 -26.66 -33.93
CA THR A 2 32.36 -26.10 -32.87
C THR A 2 33.03 -25.03 -32.01
N ALA A 3 32.24 -24.12 -31.43
CA ALA A 3 32.25 -23.69 -30.01
C ALA A 3 31.60 -22.30 -29.87
N ALA A 4 30.87 -21.94 -28.81
CA ALA A 4 30.20 -22.64 -27.72
C ALA A 4 29.25 -21.57 -27.13
N ALA A 5 28.00 -21.93 -26.83
CA ALA A 5 27.05 -21.00 -26.24
C ALA A 5 27.52 -20.64 -24.82
N THR A 6 27.81 -19.36 -24.59
CA THR A 6 27.86 -18.80 -23.24
C THR A 6 26.46 -18.91 -22.65
N ASP A 7 26.33 -19.61 -21.51
CA ASP A 7 25.09 -19.80 -20.75
C ASP A 7 24.52 -18.46 -20.29
N ASP A 8 23.85 -17.73 -21.20
CA ASP A 8 23.05 -16.57 -20.87
C ASP A 8 21.61 -17.04 -20.58
N ARG A 9 21.30 -17.21 -19.29
CA ARG A 9 19.95 -17.59 -18.82
C ARG A 9 18.94 -16.45 -18.89
N ARG A 10 19.32 -15.30 -19.44
CA ARG A 10 18.39 -14.17 -19.57
C ARG A 10 17.37 -14.50 -20.65
N ARG A 11 16.10 -14.51 -20.27
CA ARG A 11 14.98 -14.72 -21.19
C ARG A 11 14.78 -13.55 -22.18
N SER A 12 15.45 -12.42 -21.95
CA SER A 12 15.42 -11.24 -22.81
C SER A 12 16.68 -10.36 -22.64
N PRO A 13 17.10 -9.65 -23.70
CA PRO A 13 18.24 -8.75 -23.64
C PRO A 13 17.93 -7.49 -22.82
N ARG A 14 18.92 -7.01 -22.07
CA ARG A 14 18.88 -5.68 -21.43
C ARG A 14 19.51 -4.68 -22.39
N ILE A 15 18.89 -3.51 -22.52
CA ILE A 15 19.40 -2.42 -23.35
C ILE A 15 20.07 -1.36 -22.48
N GLU A 16 21.18 -0.81 -22.98
CA GLU A 16 21.79 0.36 -22.39
C GLU A 16 20.89 1.59 -22.61
N LEU A 17 20.72 2.37 -21.56
CA LEU A 17 19.89 3.57 -21.59
C LEU A 17 20.76 4.74 -22.07
N LEU A 18 20.46 5.25 -23.27
CA LEU A 18 21.18 6.40 -23.85
C LEU A 18 20.69 7.76 -23.29
N SER A 19 19.70 7.75 -22.41
CA SER A 19 19.11 8.91 -21.75
C SER A 19 18.68 8.58 -20.31
N GLN A 20 18.52 9.62 -19.48
CA GLN A 20 18.12 9.44 -18.08
C GLN A 20 16.67 8.96 -17.94
N ILE A 21 16.45 7.90 -17.15
CA ILE A 21 15.13 7.47 -16.68
C ILE A 21 14.95 7.96 -15.25
N HIS A 22 13.82 8.61 -14.96
CA HIS A 22 13.43 9.02 -13.61
C HIS A 22 12.47 7.98 -13.02
N GLY A 23 12.63 7.65 -11.73
CA GLY A 23 11.76 6.72 -11.01
C GLY A 23 11.61 7.08 -9.53
N HIS A 24 10.55 6.59 -8.89
CA HIS A 24 10.26 6.77 -7.45
C HIS A 24 9.90 5.40 -6.82
N THR A 25 10.23 5.19 -5.54
CA THR A 25 10.06 3.89 -4.84
C THR A 25 9.32 4.03 -3.50
N VAL A 26 8.83 2.87 -3.03
CA VAL A 26 7.58 2.61 -2.30
C VAL A 26 7.82 2.46 -0.79
N SER A 27 6.91 3.00 0.02
CA SER A 27 6.89 3.11 1.50
C SER A 27 7.31 4.50 1.96
N LEU A 28 6.40 5.48 1.82
CA LEU A 28 6.54 6.66 2.66
C LEU A 28 6.34 6.22 4.11
N ASP A 29 7.27 6.60 5.00
CA ASP A 29 7.00 6.69 6.44
C ASP A 29 6.05 7.88 6.69
N LEU A 30 4.91 7.83 6.02
CA LEU A 30 3.88 8.85 6.03
C LEU A 30 2.91 8.47 7.13
N PRO A 31 2.81 9.28 8.19
CA PRO A 31 1.80 9.03 9.21
C PRO A 31 0.41 9.10 8.56
N VAL A 32 -0.39 8.08 8.83
CA VAL A 32 -1.80 8.03 8.47
C VAL A 32 -2.61 7.84 9.73
N ARG A 33 -3.77 8.50 9.82
CA ARG A 33 -4.75 8.26 10.88
C ARG A 33 -5.88 7.42 10.31
N VAL A 34 -6.11 6.23 10.86
CA VAL A 34 -7.30 5.44 10.52
C VAL A 34 -8.53 6.11 11.14
N VAL A 35 -9.52 6.46 10.32
CA VAL A 35 -10.75 7.14 10.73
C VAL A 35 -11.90 6.14 10.93
N GLN A 36 -11.97 5.14 10.07
CA GLN A 36 -12.95 4.04 10.14
C GLN A 36 -12.36 2.80 9.46
N ILE A 37 -12.75 1.62 9.91
CA ILE A 37 -12.31 0.34 9.36
C ILE A 37 -13.45 -0.68 9.36
N SER A 38 -13.45 -1.56 8.36
CA SER A 38 -14.40 -2.66 8.16
C SER A 38 -13.64 -3.88 7.63
N LEU A 39 -14.33 -5.02 7.44
CA LEU A 39 -13.71 -6.21 6.85
C LEU A 39 -13.22 -5.99 5.40
N GLY A 40 -13.84 -5.07 4.65
CA GLY A 40 -13.50 -4.85 3.25
C GLY A 40 -12.49 -3.72 2.99
N GLY A 41 -12.17 -2.92 4.01
CA GLY A 41 -11.33 -1.74 3.82
C GLY A 41 -11.36 -0.76 4.99
N MET A 42 -10.65 0.35 4.80
CA MET A 42 -10.52 1.43 5.78
C MET A 42 -10.58 2.81 5.12
N ALA A 43 -10.94 3.84 5.89
CA ALA A 43 -10.69 5.22 5.52
C ALA A 43 -9.57 5.79 6.39
N ILE A 44 -8.66 6.53 5.75
CA ILE A 44 -7.51 7.15 6.40
C ILE A 44 -7.50 8.66 6.14
N GLU A 45 -6.87 9.39 7.06
CA GLU A 45 -6.46 10.78 6.87
C GLU A 45 -4.95 10.89 6.79
N THR A 46 -4.46 11.74 5.89
CA THR A 46 -3.03 11.96 5.65
C THR A 46 -2.77 13.34 5.04
N THR A 47 -1.52 13.79 5.05
CA THR A 47 -1.11 15.10 4.50
C THR A 47 -0.70 15.05 3.02
N VAL A 48 -0.57 13.85 2.45
CA VAL A 48 -0.14 13.64 1.06
C VAL A 48 -1.24 12.89 0.29
N PRO A 49 -1.61 13.30 -0.93
CA PRO A 49 -2.62 12.58 -1.70
C PRO A 49 -2.12 11.21 -2.15
N PHE A 50 -2.96 10.19 -2.00
CA PHE A 50 -2.71 8.86 -2.54
C PHE A 50 -3.30 8.76 -3.95
N PRO A 51 -2.56 8.25 -4.95
CA PRO A 51 -3.10 8.04 -6.29
C PRO A 51 -4.22 6.99 -6.28
N VAL A 52 -5.37 7.31 -6.88
CA VAL A 52 -6.48 6.36 -7.02
C VAL A 52 -6.05 5.17 -7.87
N GLY A 53 -6.40 3.96 -7.44
CA GLY A 53 -6.01 2.69 -8.06
C GLY A 53 -4.64 2.16 -7.62
N ALA A 54 -3.81 2.97 -6.95
CA ALA A 54 -2.53 2.50 -6.42
C ALA A 54 -2.75 1.49 -5.29
N VAL A 55 -1.84 0.52 -5.20
CA VAL A 55 -1.82 -0.50 -4.15
C VAL A 55 -0.66 -0.21 -3.21
N HIS A 56 -0.96 -0.12 -1.92
CA HIS A 56 0.02 0.17 -0.87
C HIS A 56 -0.06 -0.85 0.25
N ALA A 57 1.10 -1.17 0.83
CA ALA A 57 1.16 -1.81 2.13
C ALA A 57 1.00 -0.74 3.22
N PHE A 58 0.19 -1.05 4.22
CA PHE A 58 -0.06 -0.21 5.39
C PHE A 58 0.35 -0.99 6.62
N ARG A 59 1.21 -0.39 7.44
CA ARG A 59 1.52 -0.89 8.79
C ARG A 59 0.68 -0.12 9.80
N LEU A 60 -0.19 -0.82 10.50
CA LEU A 60 -1.04 -0.25 11.54
C LEU A 60 -0.54 -0.72 12.90
N THR A 61 -0.39 0.22 13.83
CA THR A 61 -0.13 -0.07 15.24
C THR A 61 -1.42 0.14 16.01
N LEU A 62 -1.82 -0.86 16.80
CA LEU A 62 -3.02 -0.83 17.62
C LEU A 62 -2.72 -0.25 19.01
N GLY A 63 -3.76 -0.01 19.82
CA GLY A 63 -3.62 0.57 21.16
C GLY A 63 -2.83 -0.27 22.17
N ASP A 64 -2.63 -1.57 21.89
CA ASP A 64 -1.82 -2.50 22.68
C ASP A 64 -0.37 -2.64 22.14
N ASP A 65 0.08 -1.70 21.31
CA ASP A 65 1.35 -1.68 20.58
C ASP A 65 1.56 -2.83 19.60
N SER A 66 0.55 -3.70 19.42
CA SER A 66 0.63 -4.74 18.40
C SER A 66 0.59 -4.13 17.01
N THR A 67 1.32 -4.71 16.07
CA THR A 67 1.40 -4.22 14.68
C THR A 67 0.73 -5.20 13.73
N THR A 68 0.20 -4.70 12.62
CA THR A 68 -0.31 -5.52 11.53
C THR A 68 -0.06 -4.84 10.19
N GLU A 69 0.21 -5.65 9.17
CA GLU A 69 0.42 -5.17 7.82
C GLU A 69 -0.73 -5.61 6.93
N LEU A 70 -1.27 -4.65 6.17
CA LEU A 70 -2.38 -4.85 5.25
C LEU A 70 -2.01 -4.28 3.89
N THR A 71 -2.37 -4.99 2.83
CA THR A 71 -2.26 -4.45 1.47
C THR A 71 -3.63 -3.93 1.04
N GLY A 72 -3.66 -2.71 0.50
CA GLY A 72 -4.91 -2.08 0.10
C GLY A 72 -4.78 -1.26 -1.17
N ARG A 73 -5.86 -1.25 -1.96
CA ARG A 73 -6.03 -0.42 -3.15
C ARG A 73 -6.77 0.86 -2.80
N VAL A 74 -6.25 1.98 -3.27
CA VAL A 74 -6.88 3.30 -3.10
C VAL A 74 -8.11 3.40 -4.00
N MET A 75 -9.28 3.63 -3.42
CA MET A 75 -10.56 3.73 -4.15
C MET A 75 -10.97 5.18 -4.42
N HIS A 76 -10.64 6.10 -3.51
CA HIS A 76 -10.83 7.54 -3.69
C HIS A 76 -9.89 8.33 -2.77
N CYS A 77 -9.56 9.56 -3.16
CA CYS A 77 -8.78 10.50 -2.34
C CYS A 77 -9.32 11.93 -2.55
N ARG A 78 -9.67 12.62 -1.47
CA ARG A 78 -10.21 14.00 -1.53
C ARG A 78 -9.53 14.89 -0.49
N ASN A 79 -9.19 16.12 -0.86
CA ASN A 79 -8.78 17.13 0.13
C ASN A 79 -10.03 17.57 0.91
N ALA A 80 -10.00 17.37 2.23
CA ALA A 80 -11.05 17.77 3.16
C ALA A 80 -10.73 19.09 3.89
N ALA A 81 -9.51 19.64 3.70
CA ALA A 81 -9.13 20.91 4.30
C ALA A 81 -9.80 22.10 3.59
N PRO A 82 -10.17 23.16 4.33
CA PRO A 82 -10.61 24.42 3.74
C PRO A 82 -9.58 25.02 2.77
N ALA A 83 -10.05 25.84 1.84
CA ALA A 83 -9.17 26.56 0.91
C ALA A 83 -8.17 27.43 1.70
N GLY A 84 -6.88 27.31 1.38
CA GLY A 84 -5.79 28.05 2.04
C GLY A 84 -5.28 27.41 3.34
N ALA A 85 -5.87 26.31 3.82
CA ALA A 85 -5.35 25.56 4.95
C ALA A 85 -4.36 24.46 4.50
N THR A 86 -3.60 23.92 5.46
CA THR A 86 -2.75 22.75 5.23
C THR A 86 -3.62 21.58 4.74
N PRO A 87 -3.28 20.93 3.62
CA PRO A 87 -4.07 19.84 3.06
C PRO A 87 -4.22 18.67 4.04
N ILE A 88 -5.45 18.14 4.11
CA ILE A 88 -5.76 16.88 4.80
C ILE A 88 -6.59 16.06 3.83
N PHE A 89 -6.06 14.91 3.44
CA PHE A 89 -6.70 14.04 2.47
C PHE A 89 -7.44 12.91 3.17
N THR A 90 -8.74 12.81 2.93
CA THR A 90 -9.51 11.60 3.26
C THR A 90 -9.38 10.61 2.11
N THR A 91 -8.81 9.45 2.40
CA THR A 91 -8.53 8.40 1.43
C THR A 91 -9.29 7.14 1.80
N GLY A 92 -10.08 6.60 0.87
CA GLY A 92 -10.74 5.30 1.03
C GLY A 92 -9.87 4.20 0.43
N VAL A 93 -9.63 3.14 1.20
CA VAL A 93 -8.77 2.01 0.84
C VAL A 93 -9.56 0.72 0.94
N GLN A 94 -9.61 -0.05 -0.14
CA GLN A 94 -10.15 -1.41 -0.16
C GLN A 94 -9.01 -2.39 0.11
N PHE A 95 -9.19 -3.35 1.01
CA PHE A 95 -8.18 -4.38 1.22
C PHE A 95 -8.07 -5.29 0.00
N VAL A 96 -6.84 -5.62 -0.36
CA VAL A 96 -6.56 -6.62 -1.39
C VAL A 96 -6.16 -7.86 -0.61
N ASP A 97 -7.03 -8.87 -0.59
CA ASP A 97 -6.73 -10.14 0.05
C ASP A 97 -5.42 -10.70 -0.54
N ASN A 98 -4.48 -11.05 0.35
CA ASN A 98 -3.47 -12.02 -0.04
C ASN A 98 -4.23 -13.35 -0.17
N GLU A 99 -4.15 -14.01 -1.33
CA GLU A 99 -4.81 -15.28 -1.68
C GLU A 99 -4.40 -16.47 -0.76
N ALA A 100 -4.60 -16.35 0.54
CA ALA A 100 -4.54 -17.44 1.50
C ALA A 100 -5.98 -17.66 1.99
N GLU A 101 -6.60 -18.70 1.46
CA GLU A 101 -7.93 -19.20 1.80
C GLU A 101 -8.02 -19.58 3.29
N GLU A 102 -8.28 -18.63 4.18
CA GLU A 102 -8.84 -18.92 5.51
C GLU A 102 -9.78 -17.78 5.95
N PRO A 103 -10.94 -18.06 6.59
CA PRO A 103 -11.93 -17.06 6.99
C PRO A 103 -11.45 -16.09 8.10
N SER A 104 -10.22 -16.24 8.58
CA SER A 104 -9.59 -15.45 9.64
C SER A 104 -8.27 -14.80 9.17
N GLY A 105 -8.27 -14.12 8.03
CA GLY A 105 -7.10 -13.37 7.56
C GLY A 105 -6.70 -12.20 8.48
N ALA A 106 -5.56 -11.57 8.21
CA ALA A 106 -5.00 -10.47 9.01
C ALA A 106 -5.99 -9.33 9.31
N VAL A 107 -6.96 -9.08 8.41
CA VAL A 107 -8.04 -8.10 8.60
C VAL A 107 -9.02 -8.53 9.69
N GLY A 108 -9.42 -9.81 9.72
CA GLY A 108 -10.33 -10.34 10.75
C GLY A 108 -9.70 -10.27 12.15
N ASP A 109 -8.42 -10.64 12.25
CA ASP A 109 -7.65 -10.53 13.48
C ASP A 109 -7.47 -9.08 13.95
N LEU A 110 -7.28 -8.15 13.01
CA LEU A 110 -7.26 -6.72 13.31
C LEU A 110 -8.60 -6.26 13.88
N ILE A 111 -9.71 -6.58 13.23
CA ILE A 111 -11.03 -6.13 13.68
C ILE A 111 -11.37 -6.68 15.06
N ASN A 112 -11.02 -7.95 15.33
CA ASN A 112 -11.21 -8.55 16.65
C ASN A 112 -10.38 -7.85 17.74
N ARG A 113 -9.15 -7.41 17.42
CA ARG A 113 -8.31 -6.66 18.36
C ARG A 113 -8.82 -5.23 18.59
N VAL A 114 -9.28 -4.54 17.55
CA VAL A 114 -9.86 -3.19 17.68
C VAL A 114 -11.09 -3.18 18.59
N HIS A 115 -11.91 -4.24 18.60
CA HIS A 115 -13.06 -4.33 19.51
C HIS A 115 -12.68 -4.62 20.97
N LYS A 116 -11.44 -5.07 21.25
CA LYS A 116 -10.98 -5.47 22.58
C LYS A 116 -10.06 -4.44 23.24
N ALA A 117 -9.54 -3.49 22.47
CA ALA A 117 -8.72 -2.37 22.93
C ALA A 117 -9.60 -1.20 23.39
#